data_AF-A0AAU1UQ22-F1
#
_entry.id   AF-A0AAU1UQ22-F1
#
_cell.length_a   1.000
_cell.length_b   1.000
_cell.length_c   1.000
_cell.angle_alpha   90.00
_cell.angle_beta   90.00
_cell.angle_gamma   90.00
#
_symmetry.space_group_name_H-M   'P 1'
#
loop_
_entity.id
_entity.type
_entity.pdbx_description
1 polymer ?
#
loop_
_entity_poly.entity_id
_entity_poly.type
_entity_poly.pdbx_seq_one_letter_code
_entity_poly.pdbx_strand_id
1 'polypeptide(L)'
;MTTVACGHQDSAARAPSGSASPASPDTGVYASPLQKSDLPWSGSPSPYNAEVTLDDGRRVAMHYRRGKGLVEQHYSPRAKAWTKPKVIHRTRTDACQGIELRTSAGTVAAIADFGAYCYDGDPPTESIAAVGTGSLTRWDVNIKKDFDGWERASVSHDGSRVVFGRDVTLHWNRADGFESE
;
A
#
# COMPACT_ATOMS: atom_id res chain seq x y z
N MET A 1 41.22 2.30 74.82
CA MET A 1 42.13 3.01 73.89
C MET A 1 41.30 3.71 72.85
N THR A 2 41.53 5.01 72.71
CA THR A 2 41.31 5.87 71.54
C THR A 2 39.87 6.18 71.09
N THR A 3 39.52 7.44 71.33
CA THR A 3 38.55 8.36 70.70
C THR A 3 38.47 8.32 69.16
N VAL A 4 37.32 8.70 68.57
CA VAL A 4 37.06 9.95 67.80
C VAL A 4 35.72 9.84 67.02
N ALA A 5 35.06 10.98 66.88
CA ALA A 5 33.67 11.24 66.51
C ALA A 5 33.45 11.78 65.07
N CYS A 6 32.16 11.92 64.74
CA CYS A 6 31.47 12.85 63.81
C CYS A 6 31.57 12.72 62.29
N GLY A 7 30.39 12.78 61.64
CA GLY A 7 30.22 13.09 60.20
C GLY A 7 28.80 12.83 59.67
N HIS A 8 27.96 13.85 59.71
CA HIS A 8 26.63 13.95 59.08
C HIS A 8 26.75 14.14 57.55
N GLN A 9 25.87 13.57 56.73
CA GLN A 9 25.20 14.27 55.60
C GLN A 9 24.21 13.38 54.82
N ASP A 10 23.01 13.91 54.62
CA ASP A 10 21.93 13.43 53.75
C ASP A 10 22.36 13.25 52.28
N SER A 11 21.76 12.27 51.60
CA SER A 11 21.54 12.36 50.16
C SER A 11 20.34 11.53 49.72
N ALA A 12 19.52 12.20 48.92
CA ALA A 12 18.15 11.88 48.56
C ALA A 12 17.99 10.76 47.52
N ALA A 13 16.76 10.25 47.49
CA ALA A 13 16.06 9.44 46.51
C ALA A 13 16.59 9.40 45.05
N ARG A 14 16.48 8.21 44.42
CA ARG A 14 15.96 8.12 43.05
C ARG A 14 15.39 6.74 42.71
N ALA A 15 14.07 6.68 42.51
CA ALA A 15 13.39 5.59 41.82
C ALA A 15 13.74 5.65 40.31
N PRO A 16 13.92 4.51 39.61
CA PRO A 16 14.03 4.52 38.17
C PRO A 16 12.63 4.67 37.54
N SER A 17 12.29 5.91 37.15
CA SER A 17 11.25 6.20 36.17
C SER A 17 11.75 5.80 34.78
N GLY A 18 11.41 4.60 34.34
CA GLY A 18 11.50 4.20 32.93
C GLY A 18 10.28 4.72 32.16
N SER A 19 10.25 6.03 31.86
CA SER A 19 9.28 6.58 30.92
C SER A 19 9.64 6.08 29.52
N ALA A 20 8.82 5.18 28.97
CA ALA A 20 8.87 4.85 27.55
C ALA A 20 8.63 6.14 26.74
N SER A 21 9.67 6.61 26.04
CA SER A 21 9.53 7.72 25.11
C SER A 21 8.56 7.33 23.99
N PRO A 22 7.58 8.19 23.63
CA PRO A 22 6.77 7.94 22.45
C PRO A 22 7.68 7.98 21.23
N ALA A 23 7.61 6.94 20.39
CA ALA A 23 8.34 6.86 19.14
C ALA A 23 8.12 8.14 18.32
N SER A 24 9.21 8.82 17.98
CA SER A 24 9.18 9.97 17.08
C SER A 24 8.46 9.59 15.78
N PRO A 25 7.53 10.42 15.27
CA PRO A 25 6.92 10.15 13.98
C PRO A 25 8.00 10.19 12.89
N ASP A 26 8.02 9.15 12.06
CA ASP A 26 8.95 9.00 10.95
C ASP A 26 8.62 10.03 9.85
N THR A 27 9.05 11.27 10.04
CA THR A 27 8.70 12.43 9.21
C THR A 27 9.28 12.38 7.80
N GLY A 28 10.22 11.47 7.52
CA GLY A 28 10.86 11.34 6.21
C GLY A 28 10.03 10.62 5.14
N VAL A 29 8.98 9.90 5.52
CA VAL A 29 8.18 9.07 4.58
C VAL A 29 7.07 9.89 3.91
N TYR A 30 6.46 10.84 4.62
CA TYR A 30 5.27 11.59 4.19
C TYR A 30 5.61 13.06 3.87
N ALA A 31 6.23 13.29 2.72
CA ALA A 31 6.63 14.63 2.29
C ALA A 31 6.41 14.89 0.80
N SER A 32 5.72 13.98 0.09
CA SER A 32 5.54 14.09 -1.36
C SER A 32 4.13 14.57 -1.72
N PRO A 33 3.97 15.31 -2.84
CA PRO A 33 2.66 15.48 -3.45
C PRO A 33 2.19 14.16 -4.07
N LEU A 34 0.88 14.03 -4.26
CA LEU A 34 0.32 12.93 -5.05
C LEU A 34 0.76 13.08 -6.51
N GLN A 35 1.34 12.03 -7.07
CA GLN A 35 1.60 11.94 -8.49
C GLN A 35 0.39 11.34 -9.19
N LYS A 36 0.22 11.72 -10.46
CA LYS A 36 -0.78 11.17 -11.36
C LYS A 36 -0.09 10.47 -12.51
N SER A 37 -0.85 9.65 -13.23
CA SER A 37 -0.37 9.03 -14.46
C SER A 37 0.12 10.08 -15.46
N ASP A 38 1.21 9.73 -16.17
CA ASP A 38 1.77 10.49 -17.29
C ASP A 38 1.36 9.92 -18.66
N LEU A 39 0.38 9.01 -18.67
CA LEU A 39 -0.24 8.50 -19.88
C LEU A 39 -1.25 9.51 -20.42
N PRO A 40 -1.32 9.69 -21.75
CA PRO A 40 -2.20 10.67 -22.36
C PRO A 40 -3.66 10.29 -22.15
N TRP A 41 -4.45 11.23 -21.63
CA TRP A 41 -5.90 11.11 -21.52
C TRP A 41 -6.53 12.50 -21.45
N SER A 42 -7.54 12.74 -22.27
CA SER A 42 -8.24 14.03 -22.35
C SER A 42 -9.52 14.09 -21.52
N GLY A 43 -10.05 12.94 -21.08
CA GLY A 43 -11.27 12.85 -20.26
C GLY A 43 -11.01 13.09 -18.77
N SER A 44 -12.09 13.13 -18.00
CA SER A 44 -12.05 13.17 -16.53
C SER A 44 -13.16 12.29 -15.93
N PRO A 45 -12.85 11.41 -14.95
CA PRO A 45 -11.52 11.12 -14.43
C PRO A 45 -10.63 10.39 -15.44
N SER A 46 -9.31 10.36 -15.18
CA SER A 46 -8.39 9.55 -15.98
C SER A 46 -8.46 8.08 -15.55
N PRO A 47 -8.64 7.13 -16.48
CA PRO A 47 -8.74 5.70 -16.18
C PRO A 47 -7.40 5.11 -15.71
N TYR A 48 -6.31 5.85 -15.87
CA TYR A 48 -4.97 5.44 -15.45
C TYR A 48 -4.63 5.84 -14.01
N ASN A 49 -5.63 6.32 -13.26
CA ASN A 49 -5.53 6.68 -11.86
C ASN A 49 -6.72 6.07 -11.11
N ALA A 50 -6.45 5.47 -9.96
CA ALA A 50 -7.48 5.06 -9.02
C ALA A 50 -7.11 5.51 -7.61
N GLU A 51 -8.13 5.73 -6.79
CA GLU A 51 -7.95 6.10 -5.40
C GLU A 51 -9.06 5.51 -4.53
N VAL A 52 -8.72 5.11 -3.31
CA VAL A 52 -9.67 4.63 -2.31
C VAL A 52 -9.34 5.22 -0.93
N THR A 53 -10.37 5.47 -0.12
CA THR A 53 -10.25 5.91 1.27
C THR A 53 -10.48 4.72 2.19
N LEU A 54 -9.62 4.54 3.18
CA LEU A 54 -9.74 3.52 4.23
C LEU A 54 -10.56 4.07 5.40
N ASP A 55 -11.10 3.18 6.23
CA ASP A 55 -11.93 3.53 7.40
C ASP A 55 -11.20 4.42 8.42
N ASP A 56 -9.87 4.36 8.46
CA ASP A 56 -9.02 5.19 9.33
C ASP A 56 -8.65 6.56 8.72
N GLY A 57 -9.24 6.89 7.56
CA GLY A 57 -9.02 8.16 6.85
C GLY A 57 -7.74 8.21 6.02
N ARG A 58 -6.91 7.17 6.01
CA ARG A 58 -5.83 7.05 5.01
C ARG A 58 -6.44 6.93 3.61
N ARG A 59 -5.70 7.38 2.60
CA ARG A 59 -6.08 7.22 1.20
C ARG A 59 -4.97 6.46 0.48
N VAL A 60 -5.34 5.58 -0.44
CA VAL A 60 -4.40 4.88 -1.32
C VAL A 60 -4.69 5.29 -2.73
N ALA A 61 -3.66 5.75 -3.44
CA ALA A 61 -3.73 6.08 -4.84
C ALA A 61 -2.81 5.14 -5.62
N MET A 62 -3.35 4.57 -6.69
CA MET A 62 -2.58 3.83 -7.68
C MET A 62 -2.68 4.52 -9.03
N HIS A 63 -1.57 4.52 -9.77
CA HIS A 63 -1.52 5.10 -11.10
C HIS A 63 -0.46 4.42 -11.96
N TYR A 64 -0.72 4.37 -13.26
CA TYR A 64 0.28 3.90 -14.22
C TYR A 64 1.30 4.98 -14.52
N ARG A 65 2.53 4.56 -14.82
CA ARG A 65 3.62 5.46 -15.23
C ARG A 65 4.38 4.85 -16.40
N ARG A 66 4.56 5.64 -17.47
CA ARG A 66 5.26 5.21 -18.68
C ARG A 66 6.66 4.69 -18.34
N GLY A 67 6.96 3.47 -18.79
CA GLY A 67 8.24 2.79 -18.54
C GLY A 67 8.52 2.42 -17.08
N LYS A 68 7.55 2.59 -16.17
CA LYS A 68 7.67 2.23 -14.75
C LYS A 68 6.64 1.20 -14.29
N GLY A 69 5.49 1.07 -14.96
CA GLY A 69 4.42 0.15 -14.60
C GLY A 69 3.44 0.74 -13.59
N LEU A 70 3.01 -0.06 -12.63
CA LEU A 70 2.03 0.32 -11.60
C LEU A 70 2.74 0.94 -10.39
N VAL A 71 2.26 2.13 -9.98
CA VAL A 71 2.83 2.90 -8.88
C VAL A 71 1.77 3.20 -7.82
N GLU A 72 2.15 3.03 -6.56
CA GLU A 72 1.35 3.32 -5.38
C GLU A 72 1.89 4.56 -4.65
N GLN A 73 0.97 5.32 -4.06
CA GLN A 73 1.22 6.27 -2.98
C GLN A 73 0.06 6.18 -1.99
N HIS A 74 0.33 6.44 -0.72
CA HIS A 74 -0.73 6.57 0.27
C HIS A 74 -0.57 7.84 1.11
N TYR A 75 -1.70 8.37 1.52
CA TYR A 75 -1.83 9.58 2.33
C TYR A 75 -1.98 9.20 3.80
N SER A 76 -1.22 9.89 4.66
CA SER A 76 -1.41 9.84 6.10
C SER A 76 -2.19 11.06 6.58
N PRO A 77 -3.38 10.89 7.20
CA PRO A 77 -4.12 12.02 7.77
C PRO A 77 -3.36 12.69 8.92
N ARG A 78 -2.54 11.91 9.65
CA ARG A 78 -1.69 12.42 10.73
C ARG A 78 -0.56 13.30 10.19
N ALA A 79 0.13 12.86 9.14
CA ALA A 79 1.24 13.60 8.55
C ALA A 79 0.78 14.69 7.56
N LYS A 80 -0.49 14.61 7.13
CA LYS A 80 -1.10 15.48 6.12
C LYS A 80 -0.35 15.50 4.78
N ALA A 81 0.26 14.37 4.41
CA ALA A 81 1.07 14.27 3.20
C ALA A 81 1.02 12.85 2.62
N TRP A 82 1.40 12.74 1.34
CA TRP A 82 1.54 11.46 0.64
C TRP A 82 2.95 10.90 0.83
N THR A 83 3.06 9.57 0.75
CA THR A 83 4.34 8.88 0.65
C THR A 83 5.07 9.21 -0.65
N LYS A 84 6.37 8.95 -0.68
CA LYS A 84 7.10 8.85 -1.96
C LYS A 84 6.48 7.73 -2.81
N PRO A 85 6.43 7.88 -4.15
CA PRO A 85 5.89 6.83 -5.02
C PRO A 85 6.66 5.52 -4.88
N LYS A 86 5.92 4.43 -4.72
CA LYS A 86 6.42 3.07 -4.67
C LYS A 86 5.99 2.32 -5.91
N VAL A 87 6.93 1.72 -6.63
CA VAL A 87 6.58 0.83 -7.76
C VAL A 87 6.08 -0.49 -7.18
N ILE A 88 4.85 -0.87 -7.51
CA ILE A 88 4.24 -2.15 -7.14
C ILE A 88 4.67 -3.21 -8.15
N HIS A 89 4.61 -2.85 -9.45
CA HIS A 89 5.07 -3.71 -10.53
C HIS A 89 5.77 -2.90 -11.60
N ARG A 90 6.90 -3.41 -12.07
CA ARG A 90 7.66 -2.80 -13.16
C ARG A 90 7.45 -3.60 -14.44
N THR A 91 6.93 -2.93 -15.45
CA THR A 91 6.82 -3.46 -16.81
C THR A 91 7.06 -2.36 -17.83
N ARG A 92 7.36 -2.76 -19.07
CA ARG A 92 7.41 -1.90 -20.25
C ARG A 92 6.20 -2.09 -21.17
N THR A 93 5.39 -3.11 -20.90
CA THR A 93 4.10 -3.33 -21.58
C THR A 93 3.22 -2.10 -21.35
N ASP A 94 2.44 -1.74 -22.37
CA ASP A 94 1.50 -0.62 -22.25
C ASP A 94 0.41 -0.93 -21.23
N ALA A 95 -0.01 0.08 -20.48
CA ALA A 95 -1.05 -0.07 -19.48
C ALA A 95 -2.43 -0.08 -20.15
N CYS A 96 -3.28 -1.00 -19.72
CA CYS A 96 -4.69 -1.01 -20.10
C CYS A 96 -5.46 0.05 -19.30
N GLN A 97 -6.62 0.45 -19.82
CA GLN A 97 -7.46 1.41 -19.13
C GLN A 97 -8.11 0.76 -17.91
N GLY A 98 -8.04 1.43 -16.77
CA GLY A 98 -8.65 0.98 -15.53
C GLY A 98 -7.62 0.47 -14.51
N ILE A 99 -7.91 0.78 -13.25
CA ILE A 99 -7.31 0.15 -12.06
C ILE A 99 -8.49 -0.08 -11.12
N GLU A 100 -8.76 -1.32 -10.75
CA GLU A 100 -9.77 -1.60 -9.73
C GLU A 100 -9.12 -1.48 -8.35
N LEU A 101 -9.79 -0.77 -7.42
CA LEU A 101 -9.42 -0.75 -6.01
C LEU A 101 -10.62 -1.13 -5.14
N ARG A 102 -10.40 -2.04 -4.20
CA ARG A 102 -11.36 -2.41 -3.16
C ARG A 102 -10.70 -2.36 -1.80
N THR A 103 -11.48 -2.05 -0.77
CA THR A 103 -10.96 -1.98 0.60
C THR A 103 -11.97 -2.49 1.61
N SER A 104 -11.47 -3.10 2.67
CA SER A 104 -12.21 -3.38 3.90
C SER A 104 -11.24 -3.64 5.05
N ALA A 105 -11.56 -3.14 6.25
CA ALA A 105 -10.77 -3.35 7.47
C ALA A 105 -9.25 -3.11 7.28
N GLY A 106 -8.92 -2.01 6.59
CA GLY A 106 -7.53 -1.61 6.32
C GLY A 106 -6.76 -2.49 5.32
N THR A 107 -7.44 -3.42 4.65
CA THR A 107 -6.89 -4.24 3.56
C THR A 107 -7.32 -3.64 2.22
N VAL A 108 -6.38 -3.43 1.31
CA VAL A 108 -6.63 -2.89 -0.03
C VAL A 108 -6.29 -3.94 -1.07
N ALA A 109 -7.22 -4.24 -1.96
CA ALA A 109 -7.01 -5.08 -3.13
C ALA A 109 -6.98 -4.23 -4.40
N ALA A 110 -6.07 -4.55 -5.30
CA ALA A 110 -5.91 -3.86 -6.56
C ALA A 110 -5.84 -4.83 -7.74
N ILE A 111 -6.51 -4.49 -8.84
CA ILE A 111 -6.31 -5.11 -10.15
C ILE A 111 -5.76 -4.05 -11.10
N ALA A 112 -4.74 -4.42 -11.85
CA ALA A 112 -4.13 -3.57 -12.86
C ALA A 112 -3.63 -4.43 -14.02
N ASP A 113 -3.86 -3.95 -15.23
CA ASP A 113 -3.72 -4.74 -16.45
C ASP A 113 -2.80 -4.06 -17.46
N PHE A 114 -2.08 -4.87 -18.21
CA PHE A 114 -1.12 -4.46 -19.22
C PHE A 114 -1.28 -5.33 -20.47
N GLY A 115 -1.09 -4.72 -21.64
CA GLY A 115 -1.26 -5.37 -22.93
C GLY A 115 -0.92 -4.41 -24.06
N ALA A 116 -0.43 -4.97 -25.17
CA ALA A 116 -0.32 -4.20 -26.40
C ALA A 116 -1.74 -3.88 -26.91
N TYR A 117 -1.93 -2.68 -27.45
CA TYR A 117 -3.20 -2.28 -28.09
C TYR A 117 -4.44 -2.33 -27.18
N CYS A 118 -4.28 -2.33 -25.85
CA CYS A 118 -5.42 -2.21 -24.92
C CYS A 118 -6.27 -0.95 -25.15
N TYR A 119 -5.67 0.10 -25.74
CA TYR A 119 -6.41 1.29 -26.17
C TYR A 119 -7.39 1.00 -27.33
N ASP A 120 -7.05 0.05 -28.20
CA ASP A 120 -7.84 -0.34 -29.37
C ASP A 120 -8.87 -1.44 -29.03
N GLY A 121 -8.91 -1.88 -27.77
CA GLY A 121 -9.87 -2.87 -27.26
C GLY A 121 -9.33 -4.30 -27.17
N ASP A 122 -8.05 -4.53 -27.47
CA ASP A 122 -7.43 -5.82 -27.23
C ASP A 122 -7.43 -6.16 -25.73
N PRO A 123 -7.64 -7.43 -25.36
CA PRO A 123 -7.61 -7.83 -23.96
C PRO A 123 -6.19 -7.65 -23.38
N PRO A 124 -6.08 -7.52 -22.05
CA PRO A 124 -4.79 -7.60 -21.36
C PRO A 124 -4.04 -8.89 -21.72
N THR A 125 -2.71 -8.83 -21.69
CA THR A 125 -1.85 -10.02 -21.75
C THR A 125 -1.06 -10.24 -20.48
N GLU A 126 -1.15 -9.30 -19.54
CA GLU A 126 -0.52 -9.34 -18.24
C GLU A 126 -1.47 -8.68 -17.23
N SER A 127 -1.85 -9.42 -16.18
CA SER A 127 -2.71 -8.94 -15.10
C SER A 127 -2.01 -9.02 -13.76
N ILE A 128 -2.27 -8.04 -12.92
CA ILE A 128 -1.71 -7.93 -11.57
C ILE A 128 -2.85 -7.99 -10.57
N ALA A 129 -2.74 -8.90 -9.62
CA ALA A 129 -3.48 -8.85 -8.37
C ALA A 129 -2.51 -8.41 -7.27
N ALA A 130 -2.83 -7.31 -6.59
CA ALA A 130 -2.00 -6.80 -5.48
C ALA A 130 -2.83 -6.58 -4.22
N VAL A 131 -2.29 -6.95 -3.06
CA VAL A 131 -2.94 -6.79 -1.76
C VAL A 131 -2.02 -6.03 -0.80
N GLY A 132 -2.48 -4.87 -0.34
CA GLY A 132 -1.81 -4.03 0.64
C GLY A 132 -2.50 -4.14 2.00
N THR A 133 -1.71 -4.30 3.07
CA THR A 133 -2.23 -4.44 4.44
C THR A 133 -1.48 -3.56 5.42
N GLY A 134 -2.06 -3.40 6.62
CA GLY A 134 -1.39 -2.76 7.75
C GLY A 134 -0.98 -1.32 7.42
N SER A 135 0.33 -1.04 7.45
CA SER A 135 0.89 0.29 7.14
C SER A 135 0.97 0.62 5.65
N LEU A 136 0.56 -0.30 4.75
CA LEU A 136 0.64 -0.16 3.28
C LEU A 136 2.08 -0.06 2.73
N THR A 137 3.07 -0.26 3.59
CA THR A 137 4.50 -0.31 3.20
C THR A 137 4.86 -1.61 2.50
N ARG A 138 4.07 -2.67 2.70
CA ARG A 138 4.22 -3.99 2.07
C ARG A 138 2.97 -4.33 1.28
N TRP A 139 3.19 -4.97 0.14
CA TRP A 139 2.18 -5.40 -0.80
C TRP A 139 2.54 -6.81 -1.24
N ASP A 140 1.58 -7.71 -1.16
CA ASP A 140 1.67 -9.00 -1.85
C ASP A 140 1.25 -8.79 -3.28
N VAL A 141 1.96 -9.41 -4.22
CA VAL A 141 1.73 -9.21 -5.65
C VAL A 141 1.76 -10.57 -6.35
N ASN A 142 0.71 -10.86 -7.10
CA ASN A 142 0.65 -11.96 -8.04
C ASN A 142 0.52 -11.38 -9.46
N ILE A 143 1.34 -11.90 -10.38
CA ILE A 143 1.36 -11.47 -11.78
C ILE A 143 1.05 -12.69 -12.62
N LYS A 144 0.01 -12.59 -13.44
CA LYS A 144 -0.36 -13.63 -14.40
C LYS A 144 -0.16 -13.09 -15.80
N LYS A 145 0.68 -13.77 -16.58
CA LYS A 145 0.93 -13.48 -17.99
C LYS A 145 0.06 -14.37 -18.86
N ASP A 146 -0.09 -13.96 -20.12
CA ASP A 146 -0.92 -14.62 -21.12
C ASP A 146 -2.35 -14.80 -20.58
N PHE A 147 -2.85 -13.75 -19.92
CA PHE A 147 -4.12 -13.75 -19.20
C PHE A 147 -4.86 -12.43 -19.39
N ASP A 148 -6.11 -12.54 -19.84
CA ASP A 148 -7.01 -11.45 -20.22
C ASP A 148 -7.55 -10.61 -19.05
N GLY A 149 -6.90 -10.66 -17.88
CA GLY A 149 -7.28 -9.85 -16.72
C GLY A 149 -8.29 -10.48 -15.78
N TRP A 150 -8.13 -10.22 -14.48
CA TRP A 150 -9.21 -10.40 -13.52
C TRP A 150 -10.20 -9.24 -13.68
N GLU A 151 -11.51 -9.52 -13.54
CA GLU A 151 -12.53 -8.48 -13.73
C GLU A 151 -12.98 -7.84 -12.42
N ARG A 152 -12.80 -8.54 -11.29
CA ARG A 152 -13.36 -8.14 -10.00
C ARG A 152 -12.43 -8.53 -8.86
N ALA A 153 -12.31 -7.64 -7.88
CA ALA A 153 -11.77 -7.96 -6.57
C ALA A 153 -12.86 -7.91 -5.50
N SER A 154 -12.77 -8.76 -4.47
CA SER A 154 -13.65 -8.74 -3.30
C SER A 154 -12.81 -8.93 -2.05
N VAL A 155 -12.98 -8.03 -1.07
CA VAL A 155 -12.32 -8.08 0.23
C VAL A 155 -13.35 -8.51 1.27
N SER A 156 -13.04 -9.50 2.10
CA SER A 156 -13.92 -9.91 3.20
C SER A 156 -14.12 -8.77 4.19
N HIS A 157 -15.23 -8.80 4.94
CA HIS A 157 -15.57 -7.72 5.87
C HIS A 157 -14.49 -7.46 6.95
N ASP A 158 -13.79 -8.49 7.38
CA ASP A 158 -12.67 -8.43 8.33
C ASP A 158 -11.30 -8.18 7.65
N GLY A 159 -11.31 -8.03 6.31
CA GLY A 159 -10.14 -7.88 5.45
C GLY A 159 -9.19 -9.07 5.44
N SER A 160 -9.54 -10.21 6.05
CA SER A 160 -8.62 -11.34 6.20
C SER A 160 -8.47 -12.14 4.90
N ARG A 161 -9.37 -11.96 3.94
CA ARG A 161 -9.40 -12.66 2.66
C ARG A 161 -9.68 -11.71 1.51
N VAL A 162 -9.04 -11.98 0.38
CA VAL A 162 -9.32 -11.31 -0.89
C VAL A 162 -9.53 -12.37 -1.96
N VAL A 163 -10.54 -12.16 -2.81
CA VAL A 163 -10.82 -13.01 -3.96
C VAL A 163 -10.76 -12.14 -5.21
N PHE A 164 -9.94 -12.55 -6.17
CA PHE A 164 -9.86 -11.98 -7.50
C PHE A 164 -10.52 -12.94 -8.48
N GLY A 165 -11.46 -12.45 -9.28
CA GLY A 165 -12.35 -13.31 -10.07
C GLY A 165 -12.52 -12.87 -11.51
N ARG A 166 -12.46 -13.88 -12.39
CA ARG A 166 -13.10 -13.94 -13.72
C ARG A 166 -13.46 -15.40 -13.99
N ASP A 167 -12.77 -16.05 -14.93
CA ASP A 167 -12.83 -17.49 -15.19
C ASP A 167 -11.84 -18.28 -14.33
N VAL A 168 -10.71 -17.64 -14.00
CA VAL A 168 -9.75 -18.11 -13.00
C VAL A 168 -9.98 -17.33 -11.72
N THR A 169 -10.06 -18.04 -10.59
CA THR A 169 -10.16 -17.43 -9.27
C THR A 169 -8.82 -17.48 -8.58
N LEU A 170 -8.35 -16.34 -8.08
CA LEU A 170 -7.16 -16.24 -7.26
C LEU A 170 -7.55 -15.81 -5.85
N HIS A 171 -7.10 -16.58 -4.88
CA HIS A 171 -7.35 -16.33 -3.46
C HIS A 171 -6.10 -15.78 -2.79
N TRP A 172 -6.34 -14.83 -1.89
CA TRP A 172 -5.34 -14.34 -0.96
C TRP A 172 -5.91 -14.40 0.45
N ASN A 173 -5.08 -14.75 1.42
CA ASN A 173 -5.42 -14.65 2.83
C ASN A 173 -4.28 -13.98 3.62
N ARG A 174 -4.63 -13.33 4.72
CA ARG A 174 -3.69 -12.54 5.52
C ARG A 174 -2.56 -13.35 6.16
N ALA A 175 -2.77 -14.65 6.40
CA ALA A 175 -1.78 -15.50 7.04
C ALA A 175 -0.73 -15.99 6.03
N ASP A 176 -1.17 -16.40 4.85
CA ASP A 176 -0.33 -17.15 3.90
C ASP A 176 -0.01 -16.37 2.61
N GLY A 177 -0.68 -15.24 2.37
CA GLY A 177 -0.57 -14.50 1.12
C GLY A 177 -1.44 -15.11 0.01
N PHE A 178 -0.95 -15.06 -1.23
CA PHE A 178 -1.61 -15.69 -2.36
C PHE A 178 -1.47 -17.21 -2.32
N GLU A 179 -2.56 -17.93 -2.60
CA GLU A 179 -2.52 -19.37 -2.79
C GLU A 179 -1.62 -19.72 -3.99
N SER A 180 -0.87 -20.81 -3.88
CA SER A 180 -0.04 -21.29 -4.99
C SER A 180 -0.94 -21.93 -6.04
N GLU A 181 -0.74 -21.57 -7.30
CA GLU A 181 -1.31 -22.31 -8.45
C GLU A 181 -0.56 -23.63 -8.70
#